data_AF-A0AAW1BFS7-F1
#
_entry.id   AF-A0AAW1BFS7-F1
#
_cell.length_a   1.000
_cell.length_b   1.000
_cell.length_c   1.000
_cell.angle_alpha   90.00
_cell.angle_beta   90.00
_cell.angle_gamma   90.00
#
_symmetry.space_group_name_H-M   'P 1'
#
loop_
_entity.id
_entity.type
_entity.pdbx_description
1 polymer ?
#
loop_
_entity_poly.entity_id
_entity_poly.type
_entity_poly.pdbx_seq_one_letter_code
_entity_poly.pdbx_strand_id
1 'polypeptide(L)'
;MLSYTVLDANVVDVEKRRNPSKHYVYIIKVTWSDATCQTIYRRYSKFFDLQMQLLDKFPVEGGQKDPKQRIIPFLPGKILFRRSHIRDVAVKRLKPIDEYCRALVKLPPHISQCDEVFRFFESRPEDLNPPKDAVNKRIQTIRKKERKKERKKERKKERRKKEKERKKERKKERKKERKKEKESEPVG
;
A
#
# COMPACT_ATOMS: atom_id res chain seq x y z
N MET A 1 27.75 19.41 17.52
CA MET A 1 26.46 18.84 17.98
C MET A 1 26.31 17.50 17.30
N LEU A 2 26.06 16.42 18.05
CA LEU A 2 25.62 15.17 17.45
C LEU A 2 24.17 15.39 17.01
N SER A 3 23.99 15.76 15.75
CA SER A 3 22.72 16.14 15.15
C SER A 3 21.89 14.89 14.91
N TYR A 4 21.01 14.54 15.86
CA TYR A 4 20.00 13.51 15.65
C TYR A 4 19.00 14.01 14.60
N THR A 5 19.09 13.52 13.38
CA THR A 5 18.34 14.03 12.22
C THR A 5 17.74 12.91 11.39
N VAL A 6 16.72 13.24 10.60
CA VAL A 6 16.09 12.30 9.68
C VAL A 6 16.95 12.18 8.43
N LEU A 7 17.39 10.97 8.10
CA LEU A 7 18.15 10.67 6.88
C LEU A 7 17.25 10.29 5.71
N ASP A 8 16.21 9.48 5.97
CA ASP A 8 15.26 9.07 4.94
C ASP A 8 13.86 8.86 5.53
N ALA A 9 12.84 9.03 4.69
CA ALA A 9 11.45 8.81 5.04
C ALA A 9 10.68 8.22 3.85
N ASN A 10 10.11 7.02 4.02
CA ASN A 10 9.34 6.34 2.98
C ASN A 10 7.94 5.99 3.45
N VAL A 11 6.94 6.30 2.64
CA VAL A 11 5.52 6.01 2.92
C VAL A 11 5.17 4.67 2.29
N VAL A 12 4.99 3.66 3.13
CA VAL A 12 4.90 2.25 2.69
C VAL A 12 3.49 1.75 2.47
N ASP A 13 2.51 2.29 3.20
CA ASP A 13 1.11 1.89 3.09
C ASP A 13 0.17 2.95 3.69
N VAL A 14 -1.13 2.71 3.59
CA VAL A 14 -2.18 3.48 4.24
C VAL A 14 -3.12 2.56 5.02
N GLU A 15 -3.36 2.89 6.29
CA GLU A 15 -4.16 2.09 7.19
C GLU A 15 -5.44 2.82 7.61
N LYS A 16 -6.56 2.10 7.65
CA LYS A 16 -7.80 2.61 8.24
C LYS A 16 -7.86 2.25 9.73
N ARG A 17 -7.82 3.28 10.58
CA ARG A 17 -8.05 3.17 12.03
C ARG A 17 -9.50 3.48 12.38
N ARG A 18 -9.98 2.95 13.52
CA ARG A 18 -11.37 3.11 14.00
C ARG A 18 -11.49 3.85 15.33
N ASN A 19 -10.43 3.86 16.14
CA ASN A 19 -10.37 4.55 17.42
C ASN A 19 -9.41 5.74 17.30
N PRO A 20 -9.74 6.93 17.83
CA PRO A 20 -11.01 7.28 18.50
C PRO A 20 -12.20 7.41 17.54
N SER A 21 -11.96 7.54 16.23
CA SER A 21 -13.00 7.52 15.19
C SER A 21 -12.44 6.96 13.87
N LYS A 22 -13.29 6.73 12.85
CA LYS A 22 -12.84 6.21 11.54
C LYS A 22 -11.95 7.23 10.81
N HIS A 23 -10.67 6.92 10.64
CA HIS A 23 -9.72 7.76 9.90
C HIS A 23 -8.65 6.94 9.18
N TYR A 24 -7.94 7.57 8.24
CA TYR A 24 -6.79 6.95 7.56
C TYR A 24 -5.49 7.58 8.04
N VAL A 25 -4.48 6.74 8.23
CA VAL A 25 -3.10 7.13 8.52
C VAL A 25 -2.18 6.57 7.45
N TYR A 26 -1.18 7.33 7.06
CA TYR A 26 -0.06 6.84 6.27
C TYR A 26 0.94 6.17 7.20
N ILE A 27 1.45 5.01 6.80
CA ILE A 27 2.53 4.30 7.49
C ILE A 27 3.84 4.78 6.88
N ILE A 28 4.70 5.37 7.71
CA ILE A 28 5.94 5.99 7.28
C ILE A 28 7.09 5.28 7.99
N LYS A 29 8.07 4.79 7.23
CA LYS A 29 9.35 4.33 7.76
C LYS A 29 10.31 5.50 7.76
N VAL A 30 10.94 5.75 8.90
CA VAL A 30 11.88 6.85 9.11
C VAL A 30 13.22 6.24 9.50
N THR A 31 14.28 6.64 8.81
CA THR A 31 15.65 6.27 9.12
C THR A 31 16.35 7.49 9.72
N TRP A 32 16.90 7.33 10.91
CA TRP A 32 17.61 8.41 11.63
C TRP A 32 19.12 8.32 11.44
N SER A 33 19.81 9.40 11.82
CA SER A 33 21.27 9.54 11.69
C SER A 33 22.08 8.55 12.52
N ASP A 34 21.48 7.92 13.53
CA ASP A 34 22.06 6.82 14.33
C ASP A 34 21.80 5.43 13.72
N ALA A 35 21.32 5.39 12.46
CA ALA A 35 20.90 4.21 11.73
C ALA A 35 19.67 3.48 12.30
N THR A 36 18.98 4.04 13.29
CA THR A 36 17.72 3.47 13.77
C THR A 36 16.61 3.65 12.73
N CYS A 37 15.78 2.61 12.58
CA CYS A 37 14.61 2.63 11.71
C CYS A 37 13.34 2.55 12.56
N GLN A 38 12.48 3.55 12.46
CA GLN A 38 11.20 3.61 13.17
C GLN A 38 10.02 3.65 12.21
N THR A 39 8.86 3.16 12.65
CA THR A 39 7.62 3.28 11.89
C THR A 39 6.68 4.23 12.63
N ILE A 40 6.23 5.28 11.95
CA ILE A 40 5.28 6.26 12.47
C ILE A 40 4.01 6.30 11.65
N TYR A 41 2.94 6.84 12.23
CA TYR A 41 1.63 6.93 11.62
C TYR A 41 1.12 8.36 11.62
N ARG A 42 0.86 8.92 10.44
CA ARG A 42 0.40 10.31 10.31
C ARG A 42 -0.86 10.41 9.46
N ARG A 43 -1.82 11.20 9.93
CA ARG A 43 -3.00 11.59 9.12
C ARG A 43 -2.58 12.64 8.11
N TYR A 44 -3.27 12.73 6.97
CA TYR A 44 -3.06 13.81 6.00
C TYR A 44 -3.11 15.21 6.63
N SER A 45 -3.98 15.42 7.63
CA SER A 45 -4.07 16.70 8.34
C SER A 45 -2.73 17.13 8.95
N LYS A 46 -1.90 16.18 9.42
CA LYS A 46 -0.61 16.48 10.01
C LYS A 46 0.43 16.94 8.99
N PHE A 47 0.33 16.47 7.75
CA PHE A 47 1.15 17.00 6.66
C PHE A 47 0.73 18.42 6.30
N PHE A 48 -0.57 18.71 6.33
CA PHE A 48 -1.08 20.06 6.09
C PHE A 48 -0.60 21.03 7.17
N ASP A 49 -0.71 20.63 8.45
CA ASP A 49 -0.19 21.42 9.59
C ASP A 49 1.30 21.75 9.39
N LEU A 50 2.12 20.73 9.08
CA LEU A 50 3.55 20.90 8.80
C LEU A 50 3.80 21.83 7.62
N GLN A 51 3.08 21.65 6.50
CA GLN A 51 3.22 22.50 5.32
C GLN A 51 2.99 23.98 5.67
N MET A 52 1.95 24.27 6.45
CA MET A 52 1.66 25.66 6.85
C MET A 52 2.77 26.23 7.73
N GLN A 53 3.25 25.46 8.71
CA GLN A 53 4.35 25.87 9.57
C GLN A 53 5.64 26.14 8.79
N LEU A 54 5.98 25.30 7.81
CA LEU A 54 7.18 25.49 6.99
C LEU A 54 7.05 26.69 6.06
N LEU A 55 5.89 26.91 5.46
CA LEU A 55 5.67 28.08 4.59
C LEU A 55 5.68 29.39 5.36
N ASP A 56 5.22 29.39 6.62
CA ASP A 56 5.27 30.54 7.52
C ASP A 56 6.71 30.84 7.96
N LYS A 57 7.45 29.81 8.36
CA LYS A 57 8.84 29.92 8.85
C LYS A 57 9.85 30.27 7.75
N PHE A 58 9.62 29.76 6.54
CA PHE A 58 10.51 29.93 5.38
C PHE A 58 9.75 30.50 4.19
N PRO A 59 9.30 31.78 4.25
CA PRO A 59 8.41 32.35 3.23
C PRO A 59 9.11 32.53 1.87
N VAL A 60 10.44 32.69 1.87
CA VAL A 60 11.27 32.80 0.66
C VAL A 60 11.34 31.44 -0.04
N GLU A 61 11.76 30.40 0.68
CA GLU A 61 11.85 29.02 0.19
C GLU A 61 10.48 28.36 -0.05
N GLY A 62 9.42 28.94 0.53
CA GLY A 62 8.03 28.64 0.21
C GLY A 62 7.54 29.27 -1.09
N GLY A 63 8.32 30.20 -1.65
CA GLY A 63 8.01 30.95 -2.87
C GLY A 63 6.87 31.96 -2.71
N GLN A 64 6.67 32.51 -1.51
CA GLN A 64 5.61 33.49 -1.27
C GLN A 64 5.90 34.84 -1.96
N LYS A 65 7.18 35.21 -2.08
CA LYS A 65 7.63 36.43 -2.77
C LYS A 65 7.95 36.17 -4.24
N ASP A 66 8.68 35.10 -4.53
CA ASP A 66 9.04 34.66 -5.88
C ASP A 66 8.82 33.15 -6.04
N PRO A 67 7.91 32.71 -6.93
CA PRO A 67 7.70 31.29 -7.21
C PRO A 67 8.97 30.53 -7.61
N LYS A 68 9.98 31.19 -8.21
CA LYS A 68 11.25 30.56 -8.61
C LYS A 68 12.15 30.20 -7.43
N GLN A 69 11.97 30.85 -6.28
CA GLN A 69 12.72 30.56 -5.06
C GLN A 69 12.11 29.40 -4.26
N ARG A 70 10.97 28.87 -4.72
CA ARG A 70 10.31 27.78 -4.02
C ARG A 70 11.13 26.49 -4.11
N ILE A 71 11.60 26.03 -2.96
CA ILE A 71 12.19 24.70 -2.80
C ILE A 71 11.34 23.80 -1.90
N ILE A 72 10.47 24.37 -1.07
CA ILE A 72 9.55 23.57 -0.23
C ILE A 72 8.56 22.82 -1.14
N PRO A 73 8.49 21.47 -1.03
CA PRO A 73 7.65 20.67 -1.92
C PRO A 73 6.18 21.03 -1.77
N PHE A 74 5.42 20.80 -2.84
CA PHE A 74 3.97 20.98 -2.81
C PHE A 74 3.31 19.78 -2.15
N LEU A 75 2.55 20.02 -1.09
CA LEU A 75 1.70 19.00 -0.52
C LEU A 75 0.55 18.68 -1.49
N PRO A 76 0.22 17.41 -1.77
CA PRO A 76 -0.84 17.05 -2.70
C PRO A 76 -2.17 17.66 -2.23
N GLY A 77 -2.80 18.48 -3.08
CA GLY A 77 -3.95 19.32 -2.70
C GLY A 77 -5.15 18.56 -2.13
N LYS A 78 -6.08 19.31 -1.49
CA LYS A 78 -7.34 18.77 -0.96
C LYS A 78 -8.18 18.19 -2.10
N ILE A 79 -8.38 16.88 -2.08
CA ILE A 79 -9.24 16.21 -3.05
C ILE A 79 -10.68 16.29 -2.55
N LEU A 80 -11.50 17.14 -3.16
CA LEU A 80 -12.90 17.38 -2.79
C LEU A 80 -13.85 16.31 -3.39
N PHE A 81 -13.56 15.02 -3.16
CA PHE A 81 -14.52 13.96 -3.47
C PHE A 81 -15.55 13.81 -2.35
N ARG A 82 -16.77 13.32 -2.68
CA ARG A 82 -17.77 12.96 -1.66
C ARG A 82 -17.20 11.95 -0.65
N ARG A 83 -17.67 12.02 0.60
CA ARG A 83 -17.23 11.23 1.78
C ARG A 83 -17.05 9.73 1.50
N SER A 84 -17.80 9.15 0.57
CA SER A 84 -17.75 7.73 0.20
C SER A 84 -16.42 7.28 -0.40
N HIS A 85 -15.61 8.17 -0.98
CA HIS A 85 -14.36 7.81 -1.68
C HIS A 85 -13.10 8.08 -0.85
N ILE A 86 -13.22 8.31 0.46
CA ILE A 86 -12.07 8.69 1.31
C ILE A 86 -10.97 7.62 1.34
N ARG A 87 -11.32 6.34 1.14
CA ARG A 87 -10.33 5.27 0.98
C ARG A 87 -9.49 5.47 -0.28
N ASP A 88 -10.17 5.69 -1.40
CA ASP A 88 -9.51 5.82 -2.70
C ASP A 88 -8.67 7.09 -2.75
N VAL A 89 -9.12 8.16 -2.10
CA VAL A 89 -8.32 9.38 -1.88
C VAL A 89 -7.03 9.06 -1.12
N ALA A 90 -7.12 8.32 -0.02
CA ALA A 90 -5.96 8.00 0.80
C ALA A 90 -4.95 7.10 0.05
N VAL A 91 -5.45 6.12 -0.71
CA VAL A 91 -4.61 5.25 -1.56
C VAL A 91 -3.99 6.02 -2.73
N LYS A 92 -4.76 6.85 -3.45
CA LYS A 92 -4.25 7.67 -4.56
C LYS A 92 -3.15 8.64 -4.12
N ARG A 93 -3.21 9.10 -2.86
CA ARG A 93 -2.23 10.02 -2.28
C ARG A 93 -0.96 9.33 -1.78
N LEU A 94 -0.89 8.01 -1.74
CA LEU A 94 0.26 7.29 -1.18
C LEU A 94 1.57 7.69 -1.88
N LYS A 95 1.64 7.55 -3.22
CA LYS A 95 2.82 7.95 -4.01
C LYS A 95 3.20 9.43 -3.86
N PRO A 96 2.29 10.40 -4.04
CA PRO A 96 2.69 11.80 -3.95
C PRO A 96 2.98 12.26 -2.50
N ILE A 97 2.45 11.58 -1.48
CA ILE A 97 2.84 11.81 -0.07
C ILE A 97 4.23 11.21 0.22
N ASP A 98 4.56 10.07 -0.37
CA ASP A 98 5.92 9.51 -0.32
C ASP A 98 6.95 10.46 -0.94
N GLU A 99 6.64 10.98 -2.14
CA GLU A 99 7.49 11.96 -2.83
C GLU A 99 7.66 13.24 -2.01
N TYR A 100 6.61 13.71 -1.36
CA TYR A 100 6.67 14.85 -0.44
C TYR A 100 7.64 14.62 0.72
N CYS A 101 7.54 13.47 1.42
CA CYS A 101 8.45 13.13 2.52
C CYS A 101 9.90 13.07 2.06
N ARG A 102 10.16 12.36 0.96
CA ARG A 102 11.52 12.21 0.40
C ARG A 102 12.12 13.54 -0.06
N ALA A 103 11.30 14.44 -0.62
CA ALA A 103 11.76 15.77 -0.99
C ALA A 103 12.07 16.63 0.25
N LEU A 104 11.23 16.56 1.28
CA LEU A 104 11.37 17.36 2.49
C LEU A 104 12.68 17.06 3.25
N VAL A 105 13.02 15.78 3.42
CA VAL A 105 14.27 15.37 4.12
C VAL A 105 15.54 15.70 3.31
N LYS A 106 15.40 15.97 2.01
CA LYS A 106 16.50 16.35 1.11
C LYS A 106 16.68 17.86 0.97
N LEU A 107 15.83 18.66 1.61
CA LEU A 107 16.01 20.12 1.62
C LEU A 107 17.29 20.51 2.36
N PRO A 108 17.80 21.74 2.14
CA PRO A 108 18.92 22.28 2.89
C PRO A 108 18.74 22.12 4.42
N PRO A 109 19.84 21.89 5.17
CA PRO A 109 19.77 21.56 6.60
C PRO A 109 18.95 22.53 7.46
N HIS A 110 18.97 23.83 7.15
CA HIS A 110 18.20 24.83 7.92
C HIS A 110 16.68 24.60 7.86
N ILE A 111 16.19 23.88 6.84
CA ILE A 111 14.78 23.47 6.69
C ILE A 111 14.61 22.01 7.11
N SER A 112 15.40 21.09 6.56
CA SER A 112 15.21 19.65 6.80
C SER A 112 15.50 19.22 8.25
N GLN A 113 16.29 20.02 8.99
CA GLN A 113 16.63 19.76 10.39
C GLN A 113 15.96 20.75 11.35
N CYS A 114 14.98 21.54 10.90
CA CYS A 114 14.24 22.42 11.79
C CYS A 114 13.29 21.63 12.70
N ASP A 115 12.94 22.21 13.85
CA ASP A 115 12.09 21.60 14.87
C ASP A 115 10.78 21.01 14.34
N GLU A 116 10.14 21.68 13.37
CA GLU A 116 8.86 21.24 12.80
C GLU A 116 9.01 19.94 12.02
N VAL A 117 10.09 19.80 11.23
CA VAL A 117 10.40 18.57 10.50
C VAL A 117 10.78 17.46 11.49
N PHE A 118 11.63 17.77 12.47
CA PHE A 118 12.02 16.84 13.52
C PHE A 118 10.80 16.26 14.26
N ARG A 119 9.96 17.13 14.84
CA ARG A 119 8.76 16.72 15.61
C ARG A 119 7.70 16.02 14.77
N PHE A 120 7.70 16.24 13.45
CA PHE A 120 6.80 15.53 12.56
C PHE A 120 7.20 14.06 12.44
N PHE A 121 8.49 13.79 12.23
CA PHE A 121 9.04 12.45 12.03
C PHE A 121 9.36 11.70 13.32
N GLU A 122 9.50 12.40 14.44
CA GLU A 122 9.69 11.79 15.76
C GLU A 122 8.57 10.81 16.12
N SER A 123 8.92 9.62 16.59
CA SER A 123 7.95 8.62 17.03
C SER A 123 7.15 9.11 18.24
N ARG A 124 5.83 8.86 18.26
CA ARG A 124 4.96 9.20 19.38
C ARG A 124 4.50 7.95 20.13
N PRO A 125 4.00 8.07 21.37
CA PRO A 125 3.48 6.91 22.11
C PRO A 125 2.41 6.12 21.34
N GLU A 126 1.60 6.78 20.50
CA GLU A 126 0.58 6.13 19.67
C GLU A 126 1.14 5.35 18.48
N ASP A 127 2.42 5.59 18.13
CA ASP A 127 3.13 4.87 17.08
C ASP A 127 3.72 3.55 17.61
N LEU A 128 4.10 3.51 18.89
CA LEU A 128 4.68 2.33 19.55
C LEU A 128 3.62 1.28 19.93
N ASN A 129 2.39 1.71 20.20
CA ASN A 129 1.25 0.85 20.53
C ASN A 129 0.12 0.97 19.48
N PRO A 130 0.33 0.52 18.23
CA PRO A 130 -0.72 0.58 17.23
C PRO A 130 -1.91 -0.31 17.64
N PRO A 131 -3.17 0.09 17.39
CA PRO A 131 -4.35 -0.69 17.78
C PRO A 131 -4.28 -2.14 17.26
N LYS A 132 -4.43 -3.12 18.16
CA LYS A 132 -4.30 -4.59 17.89
C LYS A 132 -5.15 -5.11 16.71
N ASP A 133 -6.18 -4.37 16.30
CA ASP A 133 -7.05 -4.68 15.16
C ASP A 133 -6.32 -4.79 13.81
N ALA A 134 -5.23 -4.05 13.60
CA ALA A 134 -4.51 -4.01 12.33
C ALA A 134 -3.80 -5.33 12.02
N VAL A 135 -3.16 -5.93 13.04
CA VAL A 135 -2.42 -7.20 12.93
C VAL A 135 -3.37 -8.35 12.60
N ASN A 136 -4.49 -8.43 13.32
CA ASN A 136 -5.51 -9.46 13.11
C ASN A 136 -6.10 -9.39 11.68
N LYS A 137 -6.29 -8.18 11.14
CA LYS A 137 -6.82 -8.00 9.80
C LYS A 137 -5.81 -8.36 8.69
N ARG A 138 -4.52 -8.11 8.91
CA ARG A 138 -3.44 -8.54 8.01
C ARG A 138 -3.37 -10.07 7.93
N ILE A 139 -3.42 -10.74 9.09
CA ILE A 139 -3.47 -12.21 9.18
C ILE A 139 -4.71 -12.76 8.46
N GLN A 140 -5.89 -12.17 8.68
CA GLN A 140 -7.12 -12.59 7.99
C GLN A 140 -7.02 -12.39 6.47
N THR A 141 -6.37 -11.32 6.00
CA THR A 141 -6.21 -11.04 4.56
C THR A 141 -5.26 -12.04 3.90
N ILE A 142 -4.16 -12.39 4.57
CA ILE A 142 -3.23 -13.44 4.12
C ILE A 142 -3.96 -14.78 4.03
N ARG A 143 -4.65 -15.20 5.10
CA ARG A 143 -5.46 -16.43 5.12
C ARG A 143 -6.51 -16.47 4.01
N LYS A 144 -7.16 -15.35 3.70
CA LYS A 144 -8.13 -15.25 2.59
C LYS A 144 -7.47 -15.40 1.22
N LYS A 145 -6.28 -14.82 1.01
CA LYS A 145 -5.50 -14.99 -0.24
C LYS A 145 -5.07 -16.44 -0.44
N GLU A 146 -4.61 -17.10 0.61
CA GLU A 146 -4.23 -18.52 0.60
C GLU A 146 -5.41 -19.43 0.27
N ARG A 147 -6.55 -19.27 0.96
CA ARG A 147 -7.79 -20.02 0.65
C ARG A 147 -8.25 -19.83 -0.79
N LYS A 148 -8.16 -18.61 -1.34
CA LYS A 148 -8.49 -18.35 -2.75
C LYS A 148 -7.52 -19.06 -3.71
N LYS A 149 -6.22 -19.08 -3.39
CA LYS A 149 -5.18 -19.76 -4.19
C LYS A 149 -5.42 -21.28 -4.19
N GLU A 150 -5.78 -21.84 -3.04
CA GLU A 150 -6.08 -23.26 -2.86
C GLU A 150 -7.34 -23.68 -3.62
N ARG A 151 -8.46 -22.94 -3.48
CA ARG A 151 -9.69 -23.17 -4.27
C ARG A 151 -9.45 -23.12 -5.78
N LYS A 152 -8.59 -22.20 -6.26
CA LYS A 152 -8.20 -22.14 -7.68
C LYS A 152 -7.41 -23.37 -8.12
N LYS A 153 -6.46 -23.85 -7.30
CA LYS A 153 -5.70 -25.08 -7.58
C LYS A 153 -6.62 -26.30 -7.64
N GLU A 154 -7.55 -26.41 -6.70
CA GLU A 154 -8.51 -27.51 -6.61
C GLU A 154 -9.44 -27.57 -7.82
N ARG A 155 -10.05 -26.43 -8.19
CA ARG A 155 -10.86 -26.30 -9.42
C ARG A 155 -10.08 -26.69 -10.68
N LYS A 156 -8.79 -26.34 -10.76
CA LYS A 156 -7.92 -26.72 -11.89
C LYS A 156 -7.65 -28.23 -11.92
N LYS A 157 -7.43 -28.86 -10.76
CA LYS A 157 -7.28 -30.32 -10.65
C LYS A 157 -8.56 -31.04 -11.07
N GLU A 158 -9.72 -30.58 -10.59
CA GLU A 158 -11.01 -31.17 -10.90
C GLU A 158 -11.34 -31.09 -12.41
N ARG A 159 -11.10 -29.93 -13.04
CA ARG A 159 -11.24 -29.78 -14.50
C ARG A 159 -10.36 -30.76 -15.28
N ARG A 160 -9.09 -30.92 -14.88
CA ARG A 160 -8.18 -31.89 -15.51
C ARG A 160 -8.65 -33.34 -15.32
N LYS A 161 -9.25 -33.67 -14.17
CA LYS A 161 -9.81 -35.01 -13.92
C LYS A 161 -11.01 -35.28 -14.83
N LYS A 162 -11.98 -34.36 -14.88
CA LYS A 162 -13.16 -34.45 -15.76
C LYS A 162 -12.76 -34.56 -17.24
N GLU A 163 -11.74 -33.81 -17.68
CA GLU A 163 -11.24 -33.91 -19.06
C GLU A 163 -10.61 -35.29 -19.35
N LYS A 164 -9.84 -35.85 -18.40
CA LYS A 164 -9.29 -37.20 -18.53
C LYS A 164 -10.38 -38.27 -18.59
N GLU A 165 -11.44 -38.16 -17.78
CA GLU A 165 -12.60 -39.07 -17.81
C GLU A 165 -13.35 -38.99 -19.14
N ARG A 166 -13.68 -37.78 -19.62
CA ARG A 166 -14.30 -37.59 -20.94
C ARG A 166 -13.46 -38.17 -22.08
N LYS A 167 -12.13 -38.01 -22.03
CA LYS A 167 -11.21 -38.62 -23.01
C LYS A 167 -11.21 -40.15 -22.92
N LYS A 168 -11.34 -40.73 -21.72
CA LYS A 168 -11.46 -42.18 -21.53
C LYS A 168 -12.79 -42.72 -22.05
N GLU A 169 -13.91 -42.04 -21.81
CA GLU A 169 -15.23 -42.42 -22.32
C GLU A 169 -15.28 -42.39 -23.85
N ARG A 170 -14.83 -41.29 -24.47
CA ARG A 170 -14.73 -41.20 -25.95
C ARG A 170 -13.88 -42.31 -26.56
N LYS A 171 -12.80 -42.72 -25.88
CA LYS A 171 -11.98 -43.86 -26.32
C LYS A 171 -12.71 -45.20 -26.17
N LYS A 172 -13.54 -45.37 -25.14
CA LYS A 172 -14.36 -46.57 -24.94
C LYS A 172 -15.47 -46.66 -26.00
N GLU A 173 -16.15 -45.55 -26.30
CA GLU A 173 -17.19 -45.50 -27.35
C GLU A 173 -16.62 -45.85 -28.72
N ARG A 174 -15.51 -45.20 -29.14
CA ARG A 174 -14.83 -45.53 -30.40
C ARG A 174 -14.40 -47.00 -30.51
N LYS A 175 -13.99 -47.62 -29.40
CA LYS A 175 -13.66 -49.05 -29.37
C LYS A 175 -14.90 -49.94 -29.53
N LYS A 176 -16.04 -49.53 -28.96
CA LYS A 176 -17.32 -50.24 -29.12
C LYS A 176 -17.84 -50.14 -30.55
N GLU A 177 -17.79 -48.96 -31.16
CA GLU A 177 -18.18 -48.74 -32.57
C GLU A 177 -17.36 -49.63 -33.52
N ARG A 178 -16.03 -49.61 -33.41
CA ARG A 178 -15.14 -50.47 -34.22
C ARG A 178 -15.38 -51.97 -34.03
N LYS A 179 -15.85 -52.40 -32.85
CA LYS A 179 -16.19 -53.81 -32.61
C LYS A 179 -17.50 -54.19 -33.29
N LYS A 180 -18.50 -53.30 -33.25
CA LYS A 180 -19.78 -53.48 -33.95
C LYS A 180 -19.59 -53.54 -35.47
N GLU A 181 -18.79 -52.65 -36.05
CA GLU A 181 -18.50 -52.66 -37.49
C GLU A 181 -17.89 -53.99 -37.97
N LYS A 182 -16.99 -54.59 -37.17
CA LYS A 182 -16.36 -55.88 -37.47
C LYS A 182 -17.29 -57.09 -37.33
N GLU A 183 -18.34 -57.00 -36.52
CA GLU A 183 -19.34 -58.07 -36.34
C GLU A 183 -20.45 -58.00 -37.40
N SER A 184 -20.55 -56.90 -38.16
CA SER A 184 -21.53 -56.70 -39.24
C SER A 184 -21.01 -56.96 -40.66
N GLU A 185 -19.75 -57.33 -40.83
CA GLU A 185 -19.23 -57.77 -42.14
C GLU A 185 -19.70 -59.20 -42.46
N PRO A 186 -20.37 -59.44 -43.60
CA PRO A 186 -20.82 -60.77 -43.96
C PRO A 186 -19.62 -61.67 -44.25
N VAL A 187 -19.58 -62.84 -43.60
CA VAL A 187 -18.67 -63.92 -43.97
C VAL A 187 -19.14 -64.44 -45.33
N GLY A 188 -18.31 -64.25 -46.36
CA GLY A 188 -18.55 -64.73 -47.71
C GLY A 188 -18.58 -66.25 -47.80
#